data_AF-A0A383BY98-F1
#
_entry.id   AF-A0A383BY98-F1
#
_cell.length_a   1.000
_cell.length_b   1.000
_cell.length_c   1.000
_cell.angle_alpha   90.00
_cell.angle_beta   90.00
_cell.angle_gamma   90.00
#
_symmetry.space_group_name_H-M   'P 1'
#
loop_
_entity.id
_entity.type
_entity.pdbx_description
1 polymer ?
#
loop_
_entity_poly.entity_id
_entity_poly.type
_entity_poly.pdbx_seq_one_letter_code
_entity_poly.pdbx_strand_id
1 'polypeptide(L)' 'MLVEQIWTGNEWRNFNYLIACPETGEALAVDPLEHQMCYDAAKNR' A
#
# COMPACT_ATOMS: atom_id res chain seq x y z
N MET A 1 -1.37 1.26 14.33
CA MET A 1 -0.74 0.62 13.16
C MET A 1 -1.85 0.14 12.24
N LEU A 2 -1.93 0.69 11.03
CA LEU A 2 -2.88 0.29 9.99
C LEU A 2 -2.12 -0.52 8.93
N VAL A 3 -2.70 -1.63 8.48
CA VAL A 3 -2.13 -2.44 7.39
C VAL A 3 -3.19 -2.60 6.32
N GLU A 4 -2.83 -2.26 5.08
CA GLU A 4 -3.68 -2.44 3.91
C GLU A 4 -2.97 -3.32 2.89
N GLN A 5 -3.60 -4.42 2.51
CA GLN A 5 -3.14 -5.32 1.45
C GLN A 5 -3.78 -4.90 0.13
N ILE A 6 -2.95 -4.73 -0.90
CA ILE A 6 -3.37 -4.25 -2.22
C ILE A 6 -3.08 -5.35 -3.24
N TRP A 7 -4.14 -5.96 -3.77
CA TRP A 7 -4.04 -6.91 -4.87
C TRP A 7 -3.71 -6.18 -6.17
N THR A 8 -2.62 -6.55 -6.83
CA THR A 8 -2.16 -5.87 -8.06
C THR A 8 -2.88 -6.33 -9.32
N GLY A 9 -3.46 -7.53 -9.32
CA GLY A 9 -4.12 -8.10 -10.49
C GLY A 9 -3.19 -8.46 -11.65
N ASN A 10 -1.86 -8.43 -11.45
CA ASN A 10 -0.89 -8.78 -12.49
C ASN A 10 -0.61 -10.30 -12.56
N GLU A 11 0.10 -10.72 -13.59
CA GLU A 11 0.38 -12.14 -13.87
C GLU A 11 1.23 -12.83 -12.79
N TRP A 12 2.04 -12.06 -12.06
CA TRP A 12 2.87 -12.58 -10.98
C TRP A 12 2.09 -12.84 -9.70
N ARG A 13 0.85 -12.34 -9.64
CA ARG A 13 -0.07 -12.53 -8.52
C ARG A 13 0.53 -12.03 -7.21
N ASN A 14 1.23 -10.91 -7.27
CA ASN A 14 1.79 -10.29 -6.07
C ASN A 14 0.78 -9.37 -5.39
N PHE A 15 1.10 -9.00 -4.16
CA PHE A 15 0.41 -7.95 -3.43
C PHE A 15 1.42 -6.87 -3.11
N ASN A 16 0.95 -5.63 -3.07
CA ASN A 16 1.66 -4.57 -2.39
C ASN A 16 1.03 -4.38 -0.99
N TYR A 17 1.74 -3.73 -0.09
CA TYR A 17 1.18 -3.38 1.22
C TYR A 17 1.48 -1.94 1.60
N LEU A 18 0.53 -1.33 2.32
CA LEU A 18 0.77 -0.11 3.08
C LEU A 18 0.74 -0.42 4.56
N ILE A 19 1.75 0.07 5.28
CA ILE A 19 1.80 0.05 6.74
C ILE A 19 1.85 1.50 7.20
N ALA A 20 0.86 1.94 7.97
CA ALA A 20 0.73 3.33 8.39
C ALA A 20 0.61 3.52 9.91
N CYS A 21 1.17 4.63 10.39
CA CYS A 21 0.99 5.11 11.76
C CYS A 21 -0.26 5.99 11.84
N PRO A 22 -1.31 5.63 12.60
CA PRO A 22 -2.53 6.42 12.68
C PRO A 22 -2.36 7.74 13.43
N GLU A 23 -1.29 7.91 14.20
CA GLU A 23 -1.02 9.13 14.98
C GLU A 23 -0.28 10.19 14.17
N THR A 24 0.68 9.77 13.33
CA THR A 24 1.52 10.68 12.54
C THR A 24 1.09 10.79 11.08
N GLY A 25 0.33 9.81 10.57
CA GLY A 25 -0.03 9.72 9.14
C GLY A 25 1.12 9.24 8.25
N GLU A 26 2.30 8.93 8.81
CA GLU A 26 3.40 8.37 8.05
C GLU A 26 3.06 6.94 7.59
N ALA A 27 3.43 6.63 6.34
CA ALA A 27 3.17 5.34 5.72
C ALA A 27 4.40 4.80 4.97
N LEU A 28 4.58 3.49 5.04
CA LEU A 28 5.57 2.72 4.29
C LEU A 28 4.85 1.83 3.27
N ALA A 29 5.28 1.90 2.01
CA ALA A 29 4.89 0.95 0.99
C ALA A 29 5.88 -0.23 0.95
N VAL A 30 5.36 -1.46 0.94
CA VAL A 30 6.15 -2.70 0.87
C VAL A 30 5.86 -3.39 -0.47
N ASP A 31 6.92 -3.88 -1.10
CA ASP A 31 6.94 -4.46 -2.45
C ASP A 31 6.14 -3.65 -3.48
N PRO A 32 6.41 -2.33 -3.66
CA PRO A 32 5.57 -1.43 -4.44
C PRO A 32 5.82 -1.56 -5.95
N LEU A 33 5.68 -2.77 -6.51
CA LEU A 33 5.83 -2.99 -7.95
C LEU A 33 4.83 -2.13 -8.73
N GLU A 34 3.57 -2.17 -8.30
CA GLU A 34 2.50 -1.25 -8.74
C GLU A 34 2.39 -0.03 -7.80
N HIS A 35 3.46 0.75 -7.67
CA HIS A 35 3.57 1.85 -6.70
C HIS A 35 2.42 2.88 -6.77
N GLN A 36 1.83 3.11 -7.94
CA GLN A 36 0.70 4.03 -8.11
C GLN A 36 -0.51 3.59 -7.27
N MET A 37 -0.79 2.29 -7.20
CA MET A 37 -1.90 1.76 -6.39
C MET A 37 -1.66 2.03 -4.89
N CYS A 38 -0.42 1.94 -4.42
CA CYS A 38 -0.06 2.31 -3.05
C CYS A 38 -0.22 3.82 -2.81
N TYR A 39 0.20 4.66 -3.76
CA TYR A 39 0.03 6.10 -3.64
C TYR A 39 -1.45 6.50 -3.57
N ASP A 40 -2.29 5.93 -4.45
CA ASP A 40 -3.72 6.22 -4.48
C ASP A 40 -4.43 5.73 -3.22
N ALA A 41 -4.09 4.54 -2.72
CA ALA A 41 -4.61 4.02 -1.46
C ALA A 41 -4.21 4.90 -0.26
N ALA A 42 -2.95 5.34 -0.20
CA ALA A 42 -2.47 6.23 0.86
C ALA A 42 -3.16 7.61 0.83
N LYS A 43 -3.47 8.14 -0.35
CA LYS A 43 -4.13 9.44 -0.52
C LYS A 43 -5.61 9.43 -0.13
N ASN A 44 -6.25 8.27 -0.15
CA ASN A 44 -7.67 8.11 0.15
C ASN A 44 -7.97 7.88 1.64
N ARG A 45 -6.97 7.91 2.52
CA ARG A 45 -7.07 7.69 3.96
C ARG A 45 -6.61 8.91 4.74
#